data_AF-A0A4U2CTW8-F1
#
_entry.id   AF-A0A4U2CTW8-F1
#
_cell.length_a   1.000
_cell.length_b   1.000
_cell.length_c   1.000
_cell.angle_alpha   90.00
_cell.angle_beta   90.00
_cell.angle_gamma   90.00
#
_symmetry.space_group_name_H-M   'P 1'
#
loop_
_entity.id
_entity.type
_entity.pdbx_description
1 polymer ?
#
loop_
_entity_poly.entity_id
_entity_poly.type
_entity_poly.pdbx_seq_one_letter_code
_entity_poly.pdbx_strand_id
1 'polypeptide(L)'
;MFRSTLTPLDDSQSLKHYSADINGAIVRAAAMFAGQNQYGYNYDGHFSFKPDNSDQITTLTIKEFISKFVESMQEVTILEFDKPTGKYLEINDVWDDDPVGSGGLSIFSRQSVMDDDYRELEQLFYPFTSIIYPQDIYQVFSKQDVKKIHKSLNQNVLGKKELKARKFRASKVGEDWASSKNQESVWVYYTLELRKWAIKKGYDYFKYINNQESNGAYSFIALSDNTLQKRPVSYKFDSDKFVNVATWLLEHEMNKHNGGVDISNVIWCNQEPSYYWVRNDI
;
A
#
# COMPACT_ATOMS: atom_id res chain seq x y z
N MET A 1 15.36 4.00 4.29
CA MET A 1 14.09 3.37 3.87
C MET A 1 12.95 4.24 4.31
N PHE A 2 11.84 4.27 3.60
CA PHE A 2 10.79 5.25 3.82
C PHE A 2 9.43 4.58 3.93
N ARG A 3 8.59 5.06 4.85
CA ARG A 3 7.21 4.59 5.03
C ARG A 3 6.28 5.78 5.13
N SER A 4 5.23 5.80 4.31
CA SER A 4 4.10 6.70 4.47
C SER A 4 3.10 6.13 5.49
N THR A 5 2.51 6.99 6.31
CA THR A 5 1.48 6.62 7.30
C THR A 5 0.44 7.72 7.44
N LEU A 6 -0.84 7.33 7.49
CA LEU A 6 -2.00 8.18 7.77
C LEU A 6 -2.35 8.26 9.26
N THR A 7 -1.67 7.47 10.10
CA THR A 7 -1.89 7.44 11.54
C THR A 7 -0.61 7.84 12.28
N PRO A 8 -0.70 8.30 13.53
CA PRO A 8 0.45 8.40 14.43
C PRO A 8 1.26 7.10 14.40
N LEU A 9 2.57 7.19 14.63
CA LEU A 9 3.47 6.04 14.74
C LEU A 9 2.80 4.95 15.62
N ASP A 10 2.38 3.85 14.99
CA ASP A 10 2.04 2.62 15.72
C ASP A 10 3.35 2.11 16.32
N ASP A 11 3.30 1.64 17.57
CA ASP A 11 4.45 1.04 18.25
C ASP A 11 5.02 -0.16 17.47
N SER A 12 4.19 -0.79 16.62
CA SER A 12 4.57 -1.96 15.84
C SER A 12 5.07 -1.62 14.43
N GLN A 13 6.25 -2.15 14.10
CA GLN A 13 6.85 -2.13 12.75
C GLN A 13 6.56 -3.44 11.98
N SER A 14 6.05 -4.47 12.67
CA SER A 14 5.72 -5.77 12.08
C SER A 14 4.69 -5.63 10.94
N LEU A 15 4.99 -6.28 9.81
CA LEU A 15 4.22 -6.30 8.56
C LEU A 15 4.00 -4.91 7.93
N LYS A 16 4.83 -3.92 8.28
CA LYS A 16 4.78 -2.61 7.63
C LYS A 16 5.66 -2.62 6.39
N HIS A 17 5.22 -1.89 5.38
CA HIS A 17 5.84 -1.81 4.07
C HIS A 17 6.71 -0.57 3.99
N TYR A 18 7.94 -0.75 3.52
CA TYR A 18 8.95 0.30 3.41
C TYR A 18 9.49 0.34 1.98
N SER A 19 9.65 1.54 1.43
CA SER A 19 10.36 1.80 0.18
C SER A 19 11.86 1.98 0.45
N ALA A 20 12.71 1.63 -0.52
CA ALA A 20 14.13 1.95 -0.48
C ALA A 20 14.38 3.47 -0.47
N ASP A 21 13.53 4.24 -1.15
CA ASP A 21 13.64 5.68 -1.37
C ASP A 21 12.37 6.45 -0.98
N ILE A 22 12.51 7.78 -0.84
CA ILE A 22 11.41 8.66 -0.43
C ILE A 22 10.33 8.76 -1.51
N ASN A 23 10.71 8.66 -2.79
CA ASN A 23 9.78 8.79 -3.91
C ASN A 23 8.75 7.65 -3.89
N GLY A 24 9.15 6.41 -3.64
CA GLY A 24 8.21 5.30 -3.46
C GLY A 24 7.23 5.51 -2.30
N ALA A 25 7.68 6.12 -1.20
CA ALA A 25 6.77 6.48 -0.10
C ALA A 25 5.79 7.62 -0.47
N ILE A 26 6.23 8.58 -1.29
CA ILE A 26 5.39 9.66 -1.82
C ILE A 26 4.37 9.11 -2.84
N VAL A 27 4.78 8.21 -3.72
CA VAL A 27 3.86 7.57 -4.68
C VAL A 27 2.80 6.76 -3.94
N ARG A 28 3.16 6.00 -2.89
CA ARG A 28 2.18 5.37 -1.99
C ARG A 28 1.20 6.36 -1.39
N ALA A 29 1.69 7.50 -0.92
CA ALA A 29 0.84 8.55 -0.36
C ALA A 29 -0.12 9.10 -1.43
N ALA A 30 0.37 9.36 -2.64
CA ALA A 30 -0.44 9.83 -3.76
C ALA A 30 -1.49 8.80 -4.21
N ALA A 31 -1.14 7.52 -4.24
CA ALA A 31 -2.06 6.44 -4.58
C ALA A 31 -3.23 6.36 -3.57
N MET A 32 -3.00 6.67 -2.29
CA MET A 32 -4.07 6.78 -1.29
C MET A 32 -5.05 7.93 -1.59
N PHE A 33 -4.60 8.98 -2.29
CA PHE A 33 -5.46 10.08 -2.71
C PHE A 33 -6.18 9.79 -4.02
N ALA A 34 -5.45 9.34 -5.05
CA ALA A 34 -6.00 9.17 -6.40
C ALA A 34 -6.89 7.92 -6.55
N GLY A 35 -6.73 6.93 -5.66
CA GLY A 35 -7.36 5.61 -5.79
C GLY A 35 -7.00 4.94 -7.13
N GLN A 36 -7.64 3.83 -7.46
CA GLN A 36 -7.53 3.19 -8.79
C GLN A 36 -8.25 4.03 -9.87
N ASN A 37 -7.76 5.22 -10.19
CA ASN A 37 -8.35 6.14 -11.18
C ASN A 37 -9.66 6.81 -10.75
N GLN A 38 -9.81 7.12 -9.45
CA GLN A 38 -11.03 7.78 -8.96
C GLN A 38 -11.09 9.24 -9.37
N TYR A 39 -9.94 9.87 -9.54
CA TYR A 39 -9.87 11.21 -10.10
C TYR A 39 -9.50 11.13 -11.58
N GLY A 40 -10.13 11.97 -12.39
CA GLY A 40 -9.86 12.13 -13.81
C GLY A 40 -9.86 13.60 -14.21
N TYR A 41 -9.33 13.87 -15.39
CA TYR A 41 -9.34 15.20 -15.96
C TYR A 41 -10.22 15.24 -17.22
N ASN A 42 -11.14 16.20 -17.26
CA ASN A 42 -12.10 16.36 -18.34
C ASN A 42 -11.61 17.41 -19.36
N TYR A 43 -12.08 17.28 -20.61
CA TYR A 43 -11.79 18.22 -21.70
C TYR A 43 -12.29 19.65 -21.47
N ASP A 44 -13.19 19.85 -20.50
CA ASP A 44 -13.77 21.14 -20.16
C ASP A 44 -12.95 21.92 -19.13
N GLY A 45 -11.75 21.46 -18.79
CA GLY A 45 -10.89 22.12 -17.81
C GLY A 45 -11.20 21.76 -16.36
N HIS A 46 -12.12 20.84 -16.09
CA HIS A 46 -12.47 20.43 -14.73
C HIS A 46 -11.91 19.06 -14.37
N PHE A 47 -11.79 18.82 -13.06
CA PHE A 47 -11.49 17.51 -12.53
C PHE A 47 -12.79 16.74 -12.29
N SER A 48 -12.78 15.44 -12.57
CA SER A 48 -13.85 14.53 -12.21
C SER A 48 -13.41 13.67 -11.04
N PHE A 49 -14.31 13.41 -10.10
CA PHE A 49 -14.14 12.39 -9.07
C PHE A 49 -15.27 11.36 -9.17
N LYS A 50 -14.89 10.08 -9.30
CA LYS A 50 -15.77 8.92 -9.33
C LYS A 50 -15.33 7.95 -8.22
N PRO A 51 -16.09 7.87 -7.11
CA PRO A 51 -15.83 6.86 -6.08
C PRO A 51 -15.94 5.44 -6.64
N ASP A 52 -15.21 4.50 -6.05
CA ASP A 52 -15.39 3.08 -6.38
C ASP A 52 -16.85 2.63 -6.17
N ASN A 53 -17.34 1.79 -7.07
CA ASN A 53 -18.71 1.26 -7.07
C ASN A 53 -19.84 2.32 -7.12
N SER A 54 -19.53 3.56 -7.54
CA SER A 54 -20.52 4.60 -7.77
C SER A 54 -20.57 5.00 -9.24
N ASP A 55 -21.77 5.12 -9.80
CA ASP A 55 -21.96 5.73 -11.12
C ASP A 55 -22.00 7.26 -11.05
N GLN A 56 -21.97 7.84 -9.85
CA GLN A 56 -22.01 9.29 -9.67
C GLN A 56 -20.62 9.89 -9.88
N ILE A 57 -20.53 10.79 -10.86
CA ILE A 57 -19.34 11.60 -11.12
C ILE A 57 -19.57 12.99 -10.53
N THR A 58 -18.63 13.44 -9.68
CA THR A 58 -18.59 14.81 -9.15
C THR A 58 -17.61 15.62 -9.98
N THR A 59 -18.02 16.80 -10.44
CA THR A 59 -17.11 17.75 -11.10
C THR A 59 -16.51 18.69 -10.07
N LEU A 60 -15.21 18.92 -10.15
CA LEU A 60 -14.42 19.74 -9.24
C LEU A 60 -13.67 20.82 -10.03
N THR A 61 -13.68 22.03 -9.52
CA THR A 61 -12.77 23.09 -9.96
C THR A 61 -11.32 22.77 -9.58
N ILE A 62 -10.35 23.41 -10.22
CA ILE A 62 -8.92 23.30 -9.88
C ILE A 62 -8.68 23.58 -8.39
N LYS A 63 -9.33 24.61 -7.84
CA LYS A 63 -9.20 25.00 -6.43
C LYS A 63 -9.73 23.92 -5.49
N GLU A 64 -10.88 23.31 -5.81
CA GLU A 64 -11.45 22.21 -5.02
C GLU A 64 -10.57 20.96 -5.09
N PHE A 65 -10.04 20.65 -6.27
CA PHE A 65 -9.11 19.53 -6.45
C PHE A 65 -7.82 19.73 -5.63
N ILE A 66 -7.18 20.91 -5.75
CA ILE A 66 -5.98 21.26 -4.95
C ILE A 66 -6.29 21.17 -3.46
N SER A 67 -7.43 21.73 -3.01
CA SER A 67 -7.82 21.70 -1.60
C SER A 67 -7.95 20.27 -1.09
N LYS A 68 -8.59 19.37 -1.85
CA LYS A 68 -8.73 17.95 -1.48
C LYS A 68 -7.40 17.22 -1.45
N PHE A 69 -6.51 17.51 -2.41
CA PHE A 69 -5.19 16.91 -2.42
C PHE A 69 -4.36 17.34 -1.22
N VAL A 70 -4.34 18.64 -0.92
CA VAL A 70 -3.63 19.20 0.23
C VAL A 70 -4.15 18.60 1.53
N GLU A 71 -5.47 18.54 1.72
CA GLU A 71 -6.10 17.92 2.88
C GLU A 71 -5.62 16.47 3.05
N SER A 72 -5.61 15.69 1.96
CA SER A 72 -5.16 14.30 1.99
C SER A 72 -3.67 14.16 2.30
N MET A 73 -2.79 14.98 1.69
CA MET A 73 -1.35 14.89 1.92
C MET A 73 -0.93 15.37 3.31
N GLN A 74 -1.67 16.31 3.91
CA GLN A 74 -1.43 16.78 5.27
C GLN A 74 -1.73 15.69 6.33
N GLU A 75 -2.62 14.74 6.04
CA GLU A 75 -2.83 13.56 6.89
C GLU A 75 -1.63 12.60 6.88
N VAL A 76 -0.77 12.68 5.87
CA VAL A 76 0.35 11.76 5.68
C VAL A 76 1.60 12.24 6.41
N THR A 77 2.29 11.30 7.06
CA THR A 77 3.67 11.48 7.51
C THR A 77 4.55 10.47 6.79
N ILE A 78 5.66 10.91 6.23
CA ILE A 78 6.70 10.00 5.73
C ILE A 78 7.78 9.87 6.80
N LEU A 79 8.15 8.64 7.09
CA LEU A 79 9.11 8.28 8.12
C LEU A 79 10.29 7.56 7.47
N GLU A 80 11.49 8.08 7.68
CA GLU A 80 12.74 7.49 7.22
C GLU A 80 13.36 6.63 8.31
N PHE A 81 13.67 5.38 7.98
CA PHE A 81 14.33 4.40 8.84
C PHE A 81 15.64 3.94 8.22
N ASP A 82 16.54 3.45 9.06
CA ASP A 82 17.72 2.72 8.61
C ASP A 82 17.34 1.49 7.79
N LYS A 83 18.23 1.08 6.89
CA LYS A 83 18.05 -0.18 6.14
C LYS A 83 18.15 -1.37 7.12
N PRO A 84 17.30 -2.40 6.97
CA PRO A 84 17.29 -3.55 7.85
C PRO A 84 18.59 -4.32 7.65
N THR A 85 19.23 -4.67 8.75
CA THR A 85 20.40 -5.56 8.77
C THR A 85 19.92 -6.93 9.22
N GLY A 86 19.91 -7.92 8.32
CA GLY A 86 19.36 -9.24 8.64
C GLY A 86 19.19 -10.14 7.42
N LYS A 87 18.77 -11.38 7.67
CA LYS A 87 18.46 -12.37 6.64
C LYS A 87 17.09 -12.04 6.03
N TYR A 88 17.01 -11.98 4.71
CA TYR A 88 15.75 -11.72 4.01
C TYR A 88 15.27 -12.90 3.21
N LEU A 89 13.96 -13.00 3.07
CA LEU A 89 13.32 -13.85 2.08
C LEU A 89 12.89 -12.95 0.92
N GLU A 90 13.38 -13.28 -0.26
CA GLU A 90 12.99 -12.60 -1.49
C GLU A 90 11.63 -13.12 -1.94
N ILE A 91 10.70 -12.20 -2.19
CA ILE A 91 9.36 -12.48 -2.70
C ILE A 91 9.10 -11.63 -3.95
N ASN A 92 8.20 -12.10 -4.79
CA ASN A 92 7.70 -11.39 -5.96
C ASN A 92 6.45 -10.61 -5.59
N ASP A 93 6.34 -9.39 -6.08
CA ASP A 93 5.06 -8.70 -6.15
C ASP A 93 4.23 -9.29 -7.29
N VAL A 94 3.03 -9.76 -6.96
CA VAL A 94 2.11 -10.39 -7.93
C VAL A 94 0.77 -9.68 -8.01
N TRP A 95 0.60 -8.60 -7.24
CA TRP A 95 -0.65 -7.87 -7.09
C TRP A 95 -0.49 -6.37 -7.26
N ASP A 96 0.74 -5.87 -7.37
CA ASP A 96 1.04 -4.46 -7.55
C ASP A 96 0.59 -3.55 -6.38
N ASP A 97 -0.08 -4.13 -5.37
CA ASP A 97 -0.62 -3.51 -4.16
C ASP A 97 -0.58 -4.52 -2.99
N ASP A 98 0.58 -5.15 -2.82
CA ASP A 98 1.04 -5.71 -1.54
C ASP A 98 0.08 -6.62 -0.74
N PRO A 99 -0.17 -7.86 -1.21
CA PRO A 99 -0.73 -8.86 -0.32
C PRO A 99 0.09 -10.16 -0.38
N VAL A 100 1.07 -10.21 0.52
CA VAL A 100 1.90 -11.37 0.85
C VAL A 100 1.07 -12.66 0.91
N GLY A 101 -0.04 -12.64 1.66
CA GLY A 101 -0.89 -13.82 1.81
C GLY A 101 -1.77 -14.14 0.59
N SER A 102 -2.18 -13.15 -0.21
CA SER A 102 -3.04 -13.40 -1.38
C SER A 102 -2.23 -13.85 -2.60
N GLY A 103 -0.93 -13.54 -2.66
CA GLY A 103 -0.09 -13.99 -3.76
C GLY A 103 0.18 -15.50 -3.75
N GLY A 104 -0.17 -16.20 -2.67
CA GLY A 104 -0.03 -17.64 -2.56
C GLY A 104 1.41 -18.11 -2.82
N LEU A 105 1.59 -19.23 -3.51
CA LEU A 105 2.91 -19.70 -3.91
C LEU A 105 3.56 -18.87 -5.02
N SER A 106 2.78 -18.06 -5.74
CA SER A 106 3.30 -17.26 -6.87
C SER A 106 4.25 -16.15 -6.42
N ILE A 107 4.25 -15.79 -5.12
CA ILE A 107 5.23 -14.85 -4.57
C ILE A 107 6.63 -15.42 -4.45
N PHE A 108 6.85 -16.73 -4.69
CA PHE A 108 8.18 -17.33 -4.61
C PHE A 108 8.66 -17.78 -5.99
N SER A 109 9.90 -17.43 -6.32
CA SER A 109 10.60 -18.11 -7.41
C SER A 109 11.13 -19.44 -6.91
N ARG A 110 10.85 -20.53 -7.63
CA ARG A 110 11.42 -21.85 -7.30
C ARG A 110 12.96 -21.84 -7.31
N GLN A 111 13.57 -20.89 -8.03
CA GLN A 111 15.02 -20.74 -8.13
C GLN A 111 15.62 -19.99 -6.93
N SER A 112 14.82 -19.25 -6.16
CA SER A 112 15.29 -18.41 -5.04
C SER A 112 15.10 -19.05 -3.66
N VAL A 113 14.43 -20.20 -3.57
CA VAL A 113 14.11 -20.90 -2.32
C VAL A 113 14.64 -22.34 -2.38
N MET A 114 15.25 -22.80 -1.28
CA MET A 114 15.72 -24.17 -1.15
C MET A 114 14.56 -25.17 -1.27
N ASP A 115 14.81 -26.36 -1.84
CA ASP A 115 13.76 -27.33 -2.15
C ASP A 115 12.92 -27.75 -0.93
N ASP A 116 13.56 -27.96 0.22
CA ASP A 116 12.87 -28.34 1.46
C ASP A 116 12.01 -27.19 2.01
N ASP A 117 12.52 -25.96 1.96
CA ASP A 117 11.78 -24.77 2.36
C ASP A 117 10.57 -24.55 1.45
N TYR A 118 10.72 -24.77 0.14
CA TYR A 118 9.61 -24.63 -0.80
C TYR A 118 8.52 -25.68 -0.55
N ARG A 119 8.86 -26.92 -0.20
CA ARG A 119 7.86 -27.93 0.18
C ARG A 119 7.07 -27.54 1.42
N GLU A 120 7.71 -26.93 2.40
CA GLU A 120 7.01 -26.39 3.57
C GLU A 120 6.07 -25.24 3.19
N LEU A 121 6.49 -24.37 2.27
CA LEU A 121 5.65 -23.30 1.73
C LEU A 121 4.44 -23.86 0.95
N GLU A 122 4.63 -24.91 0.14
CA GLU A 122 3.54 -25.60 -0.57
C GLU A 122 2.49 -26.13 0.42
N GLN A 123 2.95 -26.74 1.51
CA GLN A 123 2.06 -27.20 2.58
C GLN A 123 1.36 -26.04 3.31
N LEU A 124 2.06 -24.91 3.48
CA LEU A 124 1.51 -23.73 4.13
C LEU A 124 0.34 -23.14 3.35
N PHE A 125 0.46 -23.04 2.02
CA PHE A 125 -0.55 -22.42 1.15
C PHE A 125 -1.61 -23.40 0.62
N TYR A 126 -1.42 -24.70 0.83
CA TYR A 126 -2.41 -25.71 0.42
C TYR A 126 -3.83 -25.37 0.92
N PRO A 127 -4.88 -25.55 0.09
CA PRO A 127 -4.87 -26.12 -1.27
C PRO A 127 -4.64 -25.11 -2.40
N PHE A 128 -4.25 -23.86 -2.11
CA PHE A 128 -3.94 -22.90 -3.15
C PHE A 128 -2.56 -23.18 -3.74
N THR A 129 -2.52 -23.37 -5.06
CA THR A 129 -1.28 -23.64 -5.82
C THR A 129 -0.76 -22.41 -6.56
N SER A 130 -1.51 -21.30 -6.53
CA SER A 130 -1.16 -20.04 -7.19
C SER A 130 -1.72 -18.87 -6.38
N ILE A 131 -1.81 -17.70 -7.00
CA ILE A 131 -2.52 -16.53 -6.47
C ILE A 131 -3.90 -16.94 -5.94
N ILE A 132 -4.25 -16.45 -4.75
CA ILE A 132 -5.51 -16.69 -4.07
C ILE A 132 -6.49 -15.59 -4.46
N TYR A 133 -7.26 -15.81 -5.52
CA TYR A 133 -8.28 -14.86 -5.93
C TYR A 133 -9.53 -14.94 -5.02
N PRO A 134 -10.31 -13.86 -4.88
CA PRO A 134 -11.53 -13.87 -4.06
C PRO A 134 -12.51 -15.01 -4.40
N GLN A 135 -12.67 -15.33 -5.68
CA GLN A 135 -13.56 -16.40 -6.14
C GLN A 135 -13.09 -17.81 -5.77
N ASP A 136 -11.79 -18.00 -5.50
CA ASP A 136 -11.22 -19.31 -5.17
C ASP A 136 -11.44 -19.68 -3.70
N ILE A 137 -11.62 -18.66 -2.85
CA ILE A 137 -11.75 -18.83 -1.40
C ILE A 137 -12.93 -19.74 -1.07
N TYR A 138 -14.09 -19.57 -1.71
CA TYR A 138 -15.27 -20.38 -1.45
C TYR A 138 -15.30 -21.72 -2.18
N GLN A 139 -14.34 -21.97 -3.08
CA GLN A 139 -14.12 -23.30 -3.65
C GLN A 139 -13.38 -24.19 -2.64
N VAL A 140 -12.63 -23.58 -1.73
CA VAL A 140 -11.78 -24.25 -0.73
C VAL A 140 -12.40 -24.23 0.67
N PHE A 141 -12.85 -23.07 1.12
CA PHE A 141 -13.35 -22.84 2.47
C PHE A 141 -14.86 -22.72 2.49
N SER A 142 -15.49 -23.39 3.47
CA SER A 142 -16.89 -23.09 3.76
C SER A 142 -17.03 -21.69 4.39
N LYS A 143 -18.24 -21.13 4.35
CA LYS A 143 -18.57 -19.90 5.10
C LYS A 143 -18.25 -20.01 6.59
N GLN A 144 -18.36 -21.22 7.16
CA GLN A 144 -18.03 -21.45 8.58
C GLN A 144 -16.53 -21.38 8.83
N ASP A 145 -15.71 -21.88 7.90
CA ASP A 145 -14.25 -21.85 8.03
C ASP A 145 -13.72 -20.43 7.94
N VAL A 146 -14.20 -19.63 6.97
CA VAL A 146 -13.87 -18.20 6.89
C VAL A 146 -14.28 -17.46 8.16
N LYS A 147 -15.44 -17.77 8.74
CA LYS A 147 -15.87 -17.18 10.02
C LYS A 147 -14.95 -17.57 11.18
N LYS A 148 -14.45 -18.81 11.22
CA LYS A 148 -13.46 -19.26 12.22
C LYS A 148 -12.13 -18.52 12.05
N ILE A 149 -11.65 -18.38 10.82
CA ILE A 149 -10.44 -17.59 10.50
C ILE A 149 -10.60 -16.16 10.99
N HIS A 150 -11.70 -15.49 10.64
CA HIS A 150 -11.96 -14.12 11.08
C HIS A 150 -12.01 -13.99 12.61
N LYS A 151 -12.62 -14.95 13.30
CA LYS A 151 -12.65 -14.98 14.78
C LYS A 151 -11.25 -15.14 15.37
N SER A 152 -10.43 -16.06 14.82
CA SER A 152 -9.04 -16.27 15.22
C SER A 152 -8.21 -15.00 15.09
N LEU A 153 -8.33 -14.30 13.95
CA LEU A 153 -7.60 -13.05 13.72
C LEU A 153 -7.97 -11.96 14.73
N ASN A 154 -9.23 -11.86 15.12
CA ASN A 154 -9.66 -10.89 16.15
C ASN A 154 -9.16 -11.21 17.57
N GLN A 155 -8.75 -12.46 17.83
CA GLN A 155 -8.13 -12.87 19.09
C GLN A 155 -6.60 -12.64 19.09
N ASN A 156 -5.99 -12.53 17.91
CA ASN A 156 -4.57 -12.22 17.74
C ASN A 156 -4.35 -10.71 17.66
N VAL A 157 -3.41 -10.15 18.43
CA VAL A 157 -3.14 -8.70 18.45
C VAL A 157 -2.74 -8.18 17.07
N LEU A 158 -1.82 -8.86 16.39
CA LEU A 158 -1.35 -8.46 15.06
C LEU A 158 -2.45 -8.66 14.00
N GLY A 159 -3.16 -9.79 14.02
CA GLY A 159 -4.29 -10.05 13.12
C GLY A 159 -5.40 -9.01 13.22
N LYS A 160 -5.76 -8.61 14.45
CA LYS A 160 -6.74 -7.54 14.69
C LYS A 160 -6.27 -6.19 14.14
N LYS A 161 -4.98 -5.86 14.30
CA LYS A 161 -4.39 -4.63 13.76
C LYS A 161 -4.43 -4.61 12.23
N GLU A 162 -4.02 -5.69 11.58
CA GLU A 162 -4.01 -5.80 10.11
C GLU A 162 -5.42 -5.74 9.51
N LEU A 163 -6.40 -6.41 10.12
CA LEU A 163 -7.81 -6.29 9.71
C LEU A 163 -8.35 -4.87 9.86
N LYS A 164 -7.98 -4.17 10.94
CA LYS A 164 -8.38 -2.78 11.16
C LYS A 164 -7.77 -1.86 10.08
N ALA A 165 -6.51 -2.08 9.72
CA ALA A 165 -5.82 -1.31 8.68
C ALA A 165 -6.46 -1.53 7.30
N ARG A 166 -6.78 -2.77 6.93
CA ARG A 166 -7.48 -3.11 5.68
C ARG A 166 -8.89 -2.49 5.61
N LYS A 167 -9.66 -2.58 6.70
CA LYS A 167 -10.97 -1.91 6.80
C LYS A 167 -10.87 -0.40 6.65
N PHE A 168 -9.86 0.22 7.26
CA PHE A 168 -9.62 1.65 7.12
C PHE A 168 -9.28 2.03 5.68
N ARG A 169 -8.40 1.27 5.00
CA ARG A 169 -8.08 1.46 3.59
C ARG A 169 -9.33 1.37 2.72
N ALA A 170 -10.12 0.30 2.87
CA ALA A 170 -11.37 0.12 2.16
C ALA A 170 -12.29 1.34 2.31
N SER A 171 -12.42 1.89 3.53
CA SER A 171 -13.23 3.09 3.76
C SER A 171 -12.70 4.36 3.10
N LYS A 172 -11.37 4.48 2.95
CA LYS A 172 -10.74 5.65 2.32
C LYS A 172 -10.89 5.62 0.80
N VAL A 173 -10.91 4.45 0.19
CA VAL A 173 -11.15 4.28 -1.25
C VAL A 173 -12.62 4.05 -1.61
N GLY A 174 -13.54 4.01 -0.63
CA GLY A 174 -14.97 3.81 -0.90
C GLY A 174 -15.36 2.37 -1.23
N GLU A 175 -14.50 1.39 -0.94
CA GLU A 175 -14.78 -0.03 -1.11
C GLU A 175 -15.77 -0.54 -0.04
N ASP A 176 -16.72 -1.38 -0.46
CA ASP A 176 -17.63 -2.04 0.49
C ASP A 176 -16.90 -3.13 1.28
N TRP A 177 -16.45 -2.77 2.48
CA TRP A 177 -15.86 -3.71 3.44
C TRP A 177 -16.73 -4.95 3.70
N ALA A 178 -18.07 -4.85 3.66
CA ALA A 178 -18.91 -6.01 3.92
C ALA A 178 -18.71 -7.10 2.85
N SER A 179 -18.45 -6.68 1.62
CA SER A 179 -18.17 -7.55 0.48
C SER A 179 -16.76 -8.17 0.55
N SER A 180 -15.72 -7.39 0.86
CA SER A 180 -14.33 -7.85 0.83
C SER A 180 -13.81 -8.45 2.14
N LYS A 181 -14.45 -8.19 3.29
CA LYS A 181 -14.00 -8.67 4.62
C LYS A 181 -13.61 -10.15 4.64
N ASN A 182 -14.34 -11.00 3.92
CA ASN A 182 -14.10 -12.43 3.92
C ASN A 182 -12.79 -12.79 3.20
N GLN A 183 -12.53 -12.18 2.04
CA GLN A 183 -11.27 -12.41 1.31
C GLN A 183 -10.08 -11.84 2.07
N GLU A 184 -10.23 -10.63 2.61
CA GLU A 184 -9.24 -9.93 3.42
C GLU A 184 -8.85 -10.75 4.65
N SER A 185 -9.82 -11.43 5.26
CA SER A 185 -9.56 -12.31 6.41
C SER A 185 -8.70 -13.51 6.05
N VAL A 186 -8.93 -14.13 4.90
CA VAL A 186 -8.12 -15.28 4.45
C VAL A 186 -6.72 -14.82 4.07
N TRP A 187 -6.59 -13.70 3.37
CA TRP A 187 -5.29 -13.14 3.00
C TRP A 187 -4.46 -12.72 4.21
N VAL A 188 -5.06 -12.07 5.22
CA VAL A 188 -4.37 -11.76 6.48
C VAL A 188 -3.93 -13.04 7.19
N TYR A 189 -4.79 -14.07 7.22
CA TYR A 189 -4.44 -15.34 7.85
C TYR A 189 -3.18 -15.96 7.23
N TYR A 190 -3.12 -16.11 5.91
CA TYR A 190 -1.94 -16.65 5.23
C TYR A 190 -0.71 -15.75 5.38
N THR A 191 -0.89 -14.43 5.43
CA THR A 191 0.21 -13.49 5.73
C THR A 191 0.82 -13.77 7.11
N LEU A 192 -0.02 -14.02 8.13
CA LEU A 192 0.45 -14.34 9.48
C LEU A 192 1.09 -15.72 9.57
N GLU A 193 0.56 -16.72 8.89
CA GLU A 193 1.16 -18.06 8.85
C GLU A 193 2.53 -18.03 8.16
N LEU A 194 2.63 -17.37 7.00
CA LEU A 194 3.92 -17.20 6.31
C LEU A 194 4.92 -16.43 7.18
N ARG A 195 4.50 -15.36 7.86
CA ARG A 195 5.35 -14.64 8.82
C ARG A 195 5.88 -15.57 9.91
N LYS A 196 5.02 -16.39 10.52
CA LYS A 196 5.45 -17.33 11.58
C LYS A 196 6.48 -18.32 11.04
N TRP A 197 6.24 -18.87 9.85
CA TRP A 197 7.17 -19.77 9.19
C TRP A 197 8.53 -19.09 8.92
N ALA A 198 8.51 -17.88 8.37
CA ALA A 198 9.72 -17.15 8.01
C ALA A 198 10.58 -16.82 9.25
N ILE A 199 9.94 -16.38 10.34
CA ILE A 199 10.64 -16.15 11.62
C ILE A 199 11.27 -17.45 12.15
N LYS A 200 10.55 -18.58 12.07
CA LYS A 200 11.09 -19.89 12.48
C LYS A 200 12.32 -20.30 11.65
N LYS A 201 12.39 -19.89 10.38
CA LYS A 201 13.53 -20.11 9.46
C LYS A 201 14.64 -19.05 9.60
N GLY A 202 14.50 -18.13 10.55
CA GLY A 202 15.48 -17.10 10.87
C GLY A 202 15.50 -15.92 9.89
N TYR A 203 14.41 -15.67 9.16
CA TYR A 203 14.27 -14.46 8.36
C TYR A 203 13.81 -13.28 9.22
N ASP A 204 14.33 -12.09 8.92
CA ASP A 204 14.07 -10.84 9.64
C ASP A 204 13.09 -9.91 8.88
N TYR A 205 13.10 -9.99 7.54
CA TYR A 205 12.26 -9.19 6.65
C TYR A 205 11.99 -9.90 5.31
N PHE A 206 10.93 -9.48 4.63
CA PHE A 206 10.72 -9.78 3.21
C PHE A 206 11.28 -8.65 2.36
N LYS A 207 11.78 -9.00 1.17
CA LYS A 207 12.32 -8.07 0.18
C LYS A 207 11.69 -8.38 -1.18
N TYR A 208 11.25 -7.36 -1.89
CA TYR A 208 10.65 -7.49 -3.22
C TYR A 208 10.92 -6.26 -4.07
N ILE A 209 10.62 -6.34 -5.36
CA ILE A 209 10.67 -5.20 -6.28
C ILE A 209 9.24 -4.73 -6.51
N ASN A 210 8.97 -3.44 -6.29
CA ASN A 210 7.68 -2.83 -6.63
C ASN A 210 7.83 -1.99 -7.90
N ASN A 211 7.20 -2.44 -8.98
CA ASN A 211 7.29 -1.78 -10.29
C ASN A 211 6.35 -0.58 -10.43
N GLN A 212 5.25 -0.53 -9.68
CA GLN A 212 4.27 0.56 -9.73
C GLN A 212 4.77 1.83 -9.04
N GLU A 213 5.38 1.68 -7.87
CA GLU A 213 5.59 2.80 -6.96
C GLU A 213 6.93 3.51 -7.15
N SER A 214 7.91 2.83 -7.75
CA SER A 214 9.30 3.29 -7.71
C SER A 214 10.15 2.84 -8.90
N ASN A 215 9.53 2.56 -10.05
CA ASN A 215 10.22 2.15 -11.28
C ASN A 215 11.20 0.98 -11.03
N GLY A 216 10.77 -0.01 -10.25
CA GLY A 216 11.55 -1.20 -9.92
C GLY A 216 12.47 -1.06 -8.71
N ALA A 217 12.24 -0.10 -7.81
CA ALA A 217 13.01 -0.05 -6.56
C ALA A 217 12.60 -1.16 -5.58
N TYR A 218 13.53 -1.46 -4.67
CA TYR A 218 13.29 -2.45 -3.64
C TYR A 218 12.31 -1.93 -2.59
N SER A 219 11.40 -2.81 -2.20
CA SER A 219 10.54 -2.66 -1.03
C SER A 219 10.79 -3.77 -0.01
N PHE A 220 10.41 -3.47 1.23
CA PHE A 220 10.73 -4.30 2.39
C PHE A 220 9.53 -4.43 3.31
N ILE A 221 9.37 -5.60 3.92
CA ILE A 221 8.34 -5.86 4.93
C ILE A 221 9.01 -6.40 6.19
N ALA A 222 8.95 -5.66 7.29
CA ALA A 222 9.55 -6.10 8.54
C ALA A 222 8.76 -7.27 9.15
N LEU A 223 9.42 -8.34 9.59
CA LEU A 223 8.74 -9.45 10.27
C LEU A 223 8.60 -9.23 11.77
N SER A 224 9.37 -8.34 12.37
CA SER A 224 9.31 -8.04 13.80
C SER A 224 9.50 -6.54 14.08
N ASP A 225 9.13 -6.12 15.29
CA ASP A 225 9.32 -4.73 15.72
C ASP A 225 10.79 -4.36 15.94
N ASN A 226 11.68 -5.36 15.98
CA ASN A 226 13.12 -5.19 16.16
C ASN A 226 13.91 -5.15 14.84
N THR A 227 13.23 -5.36 13.70
CA THR A 227 13.87 -5.40 12.38
C THR A 227 14.49 -4.04 11.99
N LEU A 228 13.96 -2.93 12.52
CA LEU A 228 14.40 -1.56 12.20
C LEU A 228 14.79 -0.79 13.46
N GLN A 229 15.76 0.12 13.33
CA GLN A 229 16.17 1.00 14.42
C GLN A 229 15.16 2.14 14.67
N LYS A 230 15.05 2.54 15.94
CA LYS A 230 13.91 3.32 16.50
C LYS A 230 13.97 4.84 16.35
N ARG A 231 14.77 5.41 15.45
CA ARG A 231 14.85 6.88 15.31
C ARG A 231 14.49 7.34 13.90
N PRO A 232 13.20 7.31 13.54
CA PRO A 232 12.84 7.75 12.22
C PRO A 232 12.91 9.27 12.10
N VAL A 233 13.53 9.75 11.03
CA VAL A 233 13.40 11.15 10.61
C VAL A 233 12.03 11.30 9.98
N SER A 234 11.28 12.34 10.36
CA SER A 234 9.93 12.58 9.81
C SER A 234 9.97 13.61 8.69
N TYR A 235 9.10 13.45 7.71
CA TYR A 235 8.89 14.38 6.61
C TYR A 235 7.41 14.73 6.57
N LYS A 236 7.12 16.02 6.45
CA LYS A 236 5.77 16.58 6.41
C LYS A 236 5.52 17.30 5.09
N PHE A 237 4.29 17.21 4.61
CA PHE A 237 3.87 17.90 3.40
C PHE A 237 3.81 19.41 3.63
N ASP A 238 4.46 20.17 2.77
CA ASP A 238 4.48 21.62 2.76
C ASP A 238 3.35 22.15 1.89
N SER A 239 2.18 22.32 2.52
CA SER A 239 0.94 22.74 1.83
C SER A 239 1.07 24.10 1.18
N ASP A 240 1.72 25.05 1.85
CA ASP A 240 1.84 26.42 1.36
C ASP A 240 2.72 26.46 0.12
N LYS A 241 3.84 25.72 0.13
CA LYS A 241 4.68 25.54 -1.05
C LYS A 241 3.89 24.89 -2.19
N PHE A 242 3.14 23.82 -1.92
CA PHE A 242 2.35 23.15 -2.95
C PHE A 242 1.30 24.07 -3.58
N VAL A 243 0.48 24.74 -2.78
CA VAL A 243 -0.60 25.61 -3.28
C VAL A 243 -0.06 26.75 -4.14
N ASN A 244 1.06 27.36 -3.73
CA ASN A 244 1.69 28.44 -4.48
C ASN A 244 2.18 28.00 -5.88
N VAL A 245 2.67 26.77 -6.00
CA VAL A 245 3.15 26.21 -7.27
C VAL A 245 2.00 25.67 -8.12
N ALA A 246 1.12 24.89 -7.50
CA ALA A 246 0.05 24.16 -8.18
C ALA A 246 -1.02 25.07 -8.78
N THR A 247 -1.36 26.17 -8.10
CA THR A 247 -2.39 27.11 -8.59
C THR A 247 -2.03 27.63 -9.97
N TRP A 248 -0.77 28.03 -10.20
CA TRP A 248 -0.34 28.56 -11.49
C TRP A 248 -0.06 27.47 -12.53
N LEU A 249 0.61 26.37 -12.12
CA LEU A 249 1.05 25.34 -13.06
C LEU A 249 -0.08 24.43 -13.53
N LEU A 250 -1.02 24.03 -12.67
CA LEU A 250 -2.16 23.22 -13.11
C LEU A 250 -3.02 24.01 -14.10
N GLU A 251 -3.32 25.28 -13.81
CA GLU A 251 -4.02 26.17 -14.75
C GLU A 251 -3.29 26.27 -16.11
N HIS A 252 -1.96 26.31 -16.11
CA HIS A 252 -1.18 26.43 -17.34
C HIS A 252 -1.01 25.12 -18.12
N GLU A 253 -0.76 23.99 -17.44
CA GLU A 253 -0.59 22.68 -18.06
C GLU A 253 -1.91 22.11 -18.57
N MET A 254 -3.03 22.40 -17.90
CA MET A 254 -4.37 22.01 -18.33
C MET A 254 -4.77 22.62 -19.67
N ASN A 255 -4.24 23.80 -20.02
CA ASN A 255 -4.47 24.42 -21.33
C ASN A 255 -3.68 23.76 -22.48
N LYS A 256 -2.72 22.86 -22.20
CA LYS A 256 -1.85 22.22 -23.20
C LYS A 256 -2.27 20.80 -23.58
N HIS A 257 -3.07 20.13 -22.74
CA HIS A 257 -3.41 18.72 -22.93
C HIS A 257 -4.81 18.53 -23.52
N ASN A 258 -4.88 18.15 -24.81
CA ASN A 258 -6.10 17.75 -25.52
C ASN A 258 -6.44 16.25 -25.33
N GLY A 259 -6.50 15.77 -24.09
CA GLY A 259 -6.74 14.35 -23.80
C GLY A 259 -6.94 14.07 -22.32
N GLY A 260 -7.57 12.94 -21.98
CA GLY A 260 -7.63 12.45 -20.60
C GLY A 260 -6.22 12.16 -20.09
N VAL A 261 -5.75 12.95 -19.12
CA VAL A 261 -4.44 12.78 -18.48
C VAL A 261 -4.64 12.05 -17.16
N ASP A 262 -3.83 11.02 -16.93
CA ASP A 262 -3.75 10.40 -15.59
C ASP A 262 -3.21 11.44 -14.60
N ILE A 263 -3.99 11.68 -13.55
CA ILE A 263 -3.70 12.66 -12.52
C ILE A 263 -2.38 12.39 -11.82
N SER A 264 -1.95 11.13 -11.72
CA SER A 264 -0.64 10.77 -11.16
C SER A 264 0.52 11.49 -11.86
N ASN A 265 0.37 11.80 -13.16
CA ASN A 265 1.38 12.47 -13.98
C ASN A 265 1.37 14.00 -13.85
N VAL A 266 0.26 14.61 -13.43
CA VAL A 266 0.10 16.08 -13.40
C VAL A 266 0.00 16.66 -12.01
N ILE A 267 -0.37 15.87 -11.00
CA ILE A 267 -0.63 16.34 -9.64
C ILE A 267 0.59 17.01 -8.99
N TRP A 268 1.80 16.64 -9.40
CA TRP A 268 3.05 17.20 -8.92
C TRP A 268 3.52 18.44 -9.67
N CYS A 269 2.74 18.91 -10.65
CA CYS A 269 2.95 20.17 -11.36
C CYS A 269 4.33 20.22 -12.04
N ASN A 270 4.74 19.14 -12.71
CA ASN A 270 6.06 19.00 -13.34
C ASN A 270 7.27 19.23 -12.39
N GLN A 271 7.05 19.13 -11.07
CA GLN A 271 8.13 19.13 -10.08
C GLN A 271 8.38 17.71 -9.58
N GLU A 272 9.60 17.47 -9.09
CA GLU A 272 9.91 16.27 -8.32
C GLU A 272 9.00 16.20 -7.08
N PRO A 273 8.26 15.11 -6.83
CA PRO A 273 7.31 15.02 -5.72
C PRO A 273 7.94 15.32 -4.35
N SER A 274 9.20 14.93 -4.15
CA SER A 274 9.96 15.16 -2.92
C SER A 274 10.19 16.65 -2.60
N TYR A 275 10.07 17.55 -3.57
CA TYR A 275 10.17 19.00 -3.39
C TYR A 275 9.16 19.56 -2.36
N TYR A 276 7.99 18.92 -2.26
CA TYR A 276 6.90 19.34 -1.37
C TYR A 276 6.97 18.69 0.02
N TRP A 277 8.04 17.97 0.35
CA TRP A 277 8.20 17.30 1.63
C TRP A 277 9.37 17.88 2.41
N VAL A 278 9.09 18.39 3.60
CA VAL A 278 10.09 19.04 4.45
C VAL A 278 10.46 18.12 5.59
N ARG A 279 11.76 17.91 5.76
CA ARG A 279 12.33 17.19 6.88
C ARG A 279 12.00 17.92 8.18
N ASN A 280 11.45 17.18 9.12
CA ASN A 280 11.13 17.62 10.46
C ASN A 280 11.86 16.70 11.44
N ASP A 281 12.97 17.21 11.98
CA ASP A 281 13.71 16.52 13.04
C ASP A 281 12.86 16.56 14.33
N ILE A 282 12.46 15.38 14.80
CA ILE A 282 11.76 15.21 16.10
C ILE A 282 12.80 15.15 17.21
#